data_AF-A0A0C2G260-F1
#
_entry.id   AF-A0A0C2G260-F1
#
_cell.length_a   1.000
_cell.length_b   1.000
_cell.length_c   1.000
_cell.angle_alpha   90.00
_cell.angle_beta   90.00
_cell.angle_gamma   90.00
#
_symmetry.space_group_name_H-M   'P 1'
#
loop_
_entity.id
_entity.type
_entity.pdbx_description
1 polymer ?
#
loop_
_entity_poly.entity_id
_entity_poly.type
_entity_poly.pdbx_seq_one_letter_code
_entity_poly.pdbx_strand_id
1 'polypeptide(L)'
;APGEYFLRAILQEYKFEPSTTTITVKEGQHEHIELRGKRVSFSVFGRVREMSGSAVVGVIVEALSEQCDQHQSEATTTQDGSYRIRALKPDCQYRVSVKSGADGAAAPHCFPSQFEVRMTAEDLKGLDMVAAPYDLSTDLAVEVEHTYFVAMNKLAIVLMF
;
A
#
# COMPACT_ATOMS: atom_id res chain seq x y z
N ALA A 1 -20.41 24.95 28.17
CA ALA A 1 -21.47 24.85 29.17
C ALA A 1 -21.08 23.80 30.19
N PRO A 2 -21.41 23.96 31.47
CA PRO A 2 -21.22 22.89 32.44
C PRO A 2 -22.03 21.65 32.04
N GLY A 3 -21.49 20.46 32.26
CA GLY A 3 -22.15 19.21 31.87
C GLY A 3 -21.22 18.00 31.84
N GLU A 4 -21.79 16.82 31.58
CA GLU A 4 -21.02 15.60 31.38
C GLU A 4 -20.67 15.39 29.91
N TYR A 5 -19.42 15.02 29.65
CA TYR A 5 -18.87 14.80 28.32
C TYR A 5 -18.24 13.41 28.26
N PHE A 6 -18.44 12.72 27.14
CA PHE A 6 -17.76 11.48 26.83
C PHE A 6 -16.55 11.76 25.96
N LEU A 7 -15.38 11.37 26.43
CA LEU A 7 -14.12 11.48 25.72
C LEU A 7 -13.72 10.09 25.19
N ARG A 8 -13.39 10.00 23.90
CA ARG A 8 -12.84 8.78 23.30
C ARG A 8 -11.52 9.11 22.61
N ALA A 9 -10.44 8.49 23.08
CA ALA A 9 -9.10 8.70 22.56
C ALA A 9 -8.79 7.70 21.45
N ILE A 10 -8.53 8.20 20.24
CA ILE A 10 -8.20 7.37 19.07
C ILE A 10 -7.02 7.99 18.34
N LEU A 11 -5.98 7.19 18.15
CA LEU A 11 -4.85 7.52 17.29
C LEU A 11 -4.38 6.23 16.61
N GLN A 12 -4.10 6.30 15.31
CA GLN A 12 -3.54 5.16 14.58
C GLN A 12 -2.21 4.74 15.23
N GLU A 13 -1.97 3.43 15.33
CA GLU A 13 -0.79 2.84 15.99
C GLU A 13 -0.78 2.82 17.53
N TYR A 14 -1.71 3.52 18.19
CA TYR A 14 -1.74 3.62 19.65
C TYR A 14 -3.04 3.09 20.25
N LYS A 15 -2.90 2.38 21.37
CA LYS A 15 -4.00 2.01 22.26
C LYS A 15 -3.91 2.87 23.51
N PHE A 16 -4.98 3.61 23.81
CA PHE A 16 -5.05 4.46 25.00
C PHE A 16 -5.68 3.71 26.17
N GLU A 17 -5.15 3.97 27.37
CA GLU A 17 -5.69 3.49 28.64
C GLU A 17 -5.96 4.70 29.57
N PRO A 18 -7.23 4.98 29.92
CA PRO A 18 -8.45 4.40 29.36
C PRO A 18 -8.70 4.87 27.90
N SER A 19 -9.34 4.03 27.07
CA SER A 19 -9.70 4.42 25.69
C SER A 19 -10.90 5.38 25.64
N THR A 20 -11.73 5.33 26.68
CA THR A 20 -12.93 6.15 26.85
C THR A 20 -13.03 6.57 28.31
N THR A 21 -13.32 7.85 28.57
CA THR A 21 -13.60 8.33 29.93
C THR A 21 -14.73 9.35 29.89
N THR A 22 -15.47 9.47 31.00
CA THR A 22 -16.50 10.49 31.18
C THR A 22 -15.93 11.60 32.05
N ILE A 23 -16.14 12.85 31.66
CA ILE A 23 -15.71 14.02 32.41
C ILE A 23 -16.88 14.94 32.71
N THR A 24 -16.88 15.52 33.90
CA THR A 24 -17.89 16.49 34.32
C THR A 24 -17.25 17.87 34.36
N VAL A 25 -17.62 18.74 33.42
CA VAL A 25 -17.12 20.11 33.37
C VAL A 25 -18.02 21.00 34.23
N LYS A 26 -17.43 21.70 35.19
CA LYS A 26 -18.11 22.71 36.03
C LYS A 26 -17.81 24.12 35.54
N GLU A 27 -18.69 25.07 35.83
CA GLU A 27 -18.50 26.47 35.43
C GLU A 27 -17.25 27.07 36.08
N GLY A 28 -16.39 27.70 35.28
CA GLY A 28 -15.16 28.33 35.75
C GLY A 28 -14.04 27.38 36.19
N GLN A 29 -14.16 26.06 35.97
CA GLN A 29 -13.12 25.09 36.30
C GLN A 29 -12.45 24.50 35.05
N HIS A 30 -11.14 24.25 35.16
CA HIS A 30 -10.37 23.52 34.16
C HIS A 30 -10.20 22.07 34.62
N GLU A 31 -10.68 21.12 33.82
CA GLU A 31 -10.48 19.69 34.05
C GLU A 31 -9.23 19.21 33.30
N HIS A 32 -8.35 18.49 33.99
CA HIS A 32 -7.15 17.89 33.40
C HIS A 32 -7.29 16.37 33.40
N ILE A 33 -7.09 15.76 32.23
CA ILE A 33 -7.20 14.32 32.03
C ILE A 33 -5.89 13.83 31.42
N GLU A 34 -5.27 12.86 32.07
CA GLU A 34 -4.12 12.18 31.52
C GLU A 34 -4.54 10.88 30.83
N LEU A 35 -4.19 10.75 29.56
CA LEU A 35 -4.40 9.55 28.77
C LEU A 35 -3.04 8.96 28.41
N ARG A 36 -2.84 7.68 28.72
CA ARG A 36 -1.59 6.98 28.37
C ARG A 36 -1.78 6.20 27.08
N GLY A 37 -1.08 6.61 26.03
CA GLY A 37 -1.04 5.90 24.77
C GLY A 37 0.12 4.91 24.72
N LYS A 38 -0.16 3.62 24.55
CA LYS A 38 0.85 2.60 24.25
C LYS A 38 0.84 2.32 22.75
N ARG A 39 2.00 2.40 22.09
CA ARG A 39 2.14 1.98 20.69
C ARG A 39 1.96 0.45 20.59
N VAL A 40 1.02 0.01 19.77
CA VAL A 40 0.65 -1.42 19.62
C VAL A 40 0.73 -1.91 18.18
N SER A 41 0.95 -1.02 17.21
CA SER A 41 1.24 -1.37 15.83
C SER A 41 2.30 -0.47 15.23
N PHE A 42 2.93 -0.97 14.18
CA PHE A 42 4.18 -0.45 13.64
C PHE A 42 4.05 -0.20 12.15
N SER A 43 5.06 0.45 11.59
CA SER A 43 5.10 0.85 10.19
C SER A 43 6.18 0.10 9.41
N VAL A 44 5.91 -0.11 8.14
CA VAL A 44 6.90 -0.51 7.14
C VAL A 44 7.19 0.68 6.23
N PHE A 45 8.47 0.89 5.93
CA PHE A 45 8.96 1.94 5.06
C PHE A 45 9.73 1.36 3.87
N GLY A 46 9.51 1.95 2.71
CA GLY A 46 10.27 1.65 1.51
C GLY A 46 10.10 2.73 0.45
N ARG A 47 10.68 2.49 -0.72
CA ARG A 47 10.57 3.34 -1.89
C ARG A 47 10.25 2.52 -3.12
N VAL A 48 9.52 3.11 -4.06
CA VAL A 48 9.32 2.57 -5.41
C VAL A 48 9.99 3.52 -6.40
N ARG A 49 10.90 2.98 -7.19
CA ARG A 49 11.67 3.73 -8.20
C ARG A 49 11.78 2.94 -9.49
N GLU A 50 12.05 3.60 -10.59
CA GLU A 50 12.40 2.94 -11.84
C GLU A 50 13.86 2.48 -11.85
N MET A 51 14.23 1.67 -12.85
CA MET A 51 15.64 1.34 -13.14
C MET A 51 16.48 2.58 -13.40
N SER A 52 15.88 3.64 -13.96
CA SER A 52 16.51 4.95 -14.19
C SER A 52 16.86 5.69 -12.90
N GLY A 53 16.30 5.27 -11.76
CA GLY A 53 16.40 5.97 -10.47
C GLY A 53 15.29 7.00 -10.22
N SER A 54 14.42 7.25 -11.21
CA SER A 54 13.25 8.11 -11.06
C SER A 54 12.25 7.56 -10.03
N ALA A 55 11.66 8.44 -9.23
CA ALA A 55 10.64 8.06 -8.27
C ALA A 55 9.32 7.69 -8.97
N VAL A 56 8.68 6.61 -8.52
CA VAL A 56 7.35 6.21 -9.01
C VAL A 56 6.30 6.73 -8.04
N VAL A 57 5.56 7.74 -8.46
CA VAL A 57 4.59 8.48 -7.64
C VAL A 57 3.17 7.95 -7.90
N GLY A 58 2.33 7.95 -6.87
CA GLY A 58 0.91 7.64 -7.03
C GLY A 58 0.62 6.15 -7.21
N VAL A 59 1.47 5.27 -6.71
CA VAL A 59 1.25 3.82 -6.73
C VAL A 59 0.87 3.34 -5.34
N ILE A 60 -0.14 2.46 -5.25
CA ILE A 60 -0.63 1.89 -4.00
C ILE A 60 0.19 0.63 -3.67
N VAL A 61 0.87 0.67 -2.53
CA VAL A 61 1.57 -0.47 -1.94
C VAL A 61 0.72 -1.02 -0.80
N GLU A 62 0.50 -2.32 -0.81
CA GLU A 62 -0.34 -3.05 0.13
C GLU A 62 0.53 -3.96 1.01
N ALA A 63 0.12 -4.12 2.28
CA ALA A 63 0.56 -5.18 3.16
C ALA A 63 -0.64 -6.03 3.59
N LEU A 64 -0.63 -7.31 3.22
CA LEU A 64 -1.69 -8.27 3.54
C LEU A 64 -1.15 -9.39 4.44
N SER A 65 -1.85 -9.68 5.54
CA SER A 65 -1.56 -10.80 6.42
C SER A 65 -2.70 -11.80 6.45
N GLU A 66 -2.49 -12.99 5.88
CA GLU A 66 -3.47 -14.08 5.93
C GLU A 66 -3.60 -14.69 7.34
N GLN A 67 -2.53 -14.63 8.14
CA GLN A 67 -2.46 -15.24 9.46
C GLN A 67 -3.13 -14.40 10.57
N CYS A 68 -3.28 -13.10 10.34
CA CYS A 68 -3.81 -12.17 11.34
C CYS A 68 -5.18 -11.60 10.94
N ASP A 69 -6.17 -12.48 10.81
CA ASP A 69 -7.56 -12.15 10.44
C ASP A 69 -7.68 -11.42 9.09
N GLN A 70 -6.87 -11.81 8.10
CA GLN A 70 -6.80 -11.13 6.80
C GLN A 70 -6.53 -9.62 6.93
N HIS A 71 -5.73 -9.23 7.94
CA HIS A 71 -5.43 -7.82 8.16
C HIS A 71 -4.72 -7.22 6.95
N GLN A 72 -5.28 -6.12 6.45
CA GLN A 72 -4.82 -5.38 5.29
C GLN A 72 -4.52 -3.93 5.67
N SER A 73 -3.43 -3.38 5.12
CA SER A 73 -3.14 -1.95 5.17
C SER A 73 -2.45 -1.53 3.88
N GLU A 74 -2.61 -0.27 3.49
CA GLU A 74 -2.05 0.25 2.24
C GLU A 74 -1.51 1.67 2.42
N ALA A 75 -0.61 2.06 1.52
CA ALA A 75 -0.07 3.39 1.41
C ALA A 75 0.19 3.75 -0.05
N THR A 76 -0.06 5.00 -0.41
CA THR A 76 0.29 5.53 -1.73
C THR A 76 1.68 6.13 -1.70
N THR A 77 2.49 5.88 -2.74
CA THR A 77 3.82 6.48 -2.88
C THR A 77 3.74 8.01 -3.01
N THR A 78 4.57 8.71 -2.26
CA THR A 78 4.69 10.18 -2.28
C THR A 78 5.53 10.65 -3.47
N GLN A 79 5.72 11.98 -3.59
CA GLN A 79 6.42 12.60 -4.72
C GLN A 79 7.90 12.16 -4.86
N ASP A 80 8.52 11.73 -3.77
CA ASP A 80 9.88 11.16 -3.75
C ASP A 80 9.90 9.63 -3.94
N GLY A 81 8.74 9.03 -4.24
CA GLY A 81 8.58 7.58 -4.42
C GLY A 81 8.57 6.79 -3.10
N SER A 82 8.64 7.47 -1.95
CA SER A 82 8.60 6.79 -0.65
C SER A 82 7.18 6.40 -0.25
N TYR A 83 7.06 5.35 0.57
CA TYR A 83 5.79 4.93 1.14
C TYR A 83 5.97 4.51 2.61
N ARG A 84 4.90 4.68 3.39
CA ARG A 84 4.84 4.24 4.79
C ARG A 84 3.50 3.56 5.05
N ILE A 85 3.52 2.23 5.07
CA ILE A 85 2.35 1.44 5.48
C ILE A 85 2.29 1.44 7.00
N ARG A 86 1.15 1.85 7.56
CA ARG A 86 0.96 2.05 9.01
C ARG A 86 0.09 0.96 9.62
N ALA A 87 0.01 0.94 10.94
CA ALA A 87 -0.90 0.08 11.69
C ALA A 87 -0.72 -1.44 11.44
N LEU A 88 0.50 -1.88 11.15
CA LEU A 88 0.82 -3.30 11.04
C LEU A 88 0.98 -3.92 12.43
N LYS A 89 0.32 -5.06 12.67
CA LYS A 89 0.32 -5.73 13.96
C LYS A 89 1.65 -6.46 14.18
N PRO A 90 2.29 -6.36 15.35
CA PRO A 90 3.45 -7.18 15.69
C PRO A 90 3.07 -8.68 15.70
N ASP A 91 4.07 -9.54 15.56
CA ASP A 91 3.96 -11.01 15.52
C ASP A 91 3.19 -11.58 14.31
N CYS A 92 2.78 -10.72 13.38
CA CYS A 92 2.14 -11.09 12.13
C CYS A 92 3.13 -11.11 10.96
N GLN A 93 2.96 -12.08 10.05
CA GLN A 93 3.63 -12.09 8.75
C GLN A 93 2.78 -11.35 7.72
N TYR A 94 3.39 -10.42 6.99
CA TYR A 94 2.78 -9.64 5.93
C TYR A 94 3.47 -9.88 4.59
N ARG A 95 2.67 -10.00 3.55
CA ARG A 95 3.09 -9.90 2.15
C ARG A 95 2.92 -8.45 1.71
N VAL A 96 4.03 -7.79 1.34
CA VAL A 96 4.06 -6.40 0.89
C VAL A 96 4.28 -6.35 -0.61
N SER A 97 3.36 -5.78 -1.37
CA SER A 97 3.43 -5.73 -2.84
C SER A 97 2.70 -4.50 -3.41
N VAL A 98 3.01 -4.14 -4.65
CA VAL A 98 2.26 -3.11 -5.37
C VAL A 98 0.91 -3.67 -5.84
N LYS A 99 -0.16 -2.94 -5.57
CA LYS A 99 -1.55 -3.36 -5.85
C LYS A 99 -2.14 -2.71 -7.09
N SER A 100 -1.95 -1.40 -7.27
CA SER A 100 -2.47 -0.63 -8.41
C SER A 100 -1.88 0.79 -8.43
N GLY A 101 -2.13 1.53 -9.51
CA GLY A 101 -2.06 3.00 -9.49
C GLY A 101 -3.19 3.60 -8.65
N ALA A 102 -2.97 4.78 -8.07
CA ALA A 102 -3.96 5.53 -7.32
C ALA A 102 -5.07 6.12 -8.21
N ASP A 103 -4.79 6.24 -9.50
CA ASP A 103 -5.71 6.60 -10.58
C ASP A 103 -6.52 5.40 -11.12
N GLY A 104 -6.30 4.20 -10.56
CA GLY A 104 -6.91 2.96 -11.04
C GLY A 104 -6.14 2.28 -12.18
N ALA A 105 -4.95 2.78 -12.54
CA ALA A 105 -4.08 2.09 -13.50
C ALA A 105 -3.61 0.73 -12.96
N ALA A 106 -3.20 -0.16 -13.87
CA ALA A 106 -2.65 -1.45 -13.52
C ALA A 106 -1.35 -1.29 -12.70
N ALA A 107 -1.10 -2.25 -11.81
CA ALA A 107 0.10 -2.28 -10.97
C ALA A 107 1.36 -2.38 -11.83
N PRO A 108 2.35 -1.47 -11.70
CA PRO A 108 3.64 -1.65 -12.36
C PRO A 108 4.31 -2.96 -11.93
N HIS A 109 5.01 -3.58 -12.86
CA HIS A 109 5.82 -4.75 -12.58
C HIS A 109 7.01 -4.35 -11.70
N CYS A 110 7.01 -4.74 -10.44
CA CYS A 110 8.06 -4.41 -9.49
C CYS A 110 8.98 -5.60 -9.20
N PHE A 111 10.24 -5.29 -8.88
CA PHE A 111 11.27 -6.23 -8.45
C PHE A 111 11.90 -5.78 -7.12
N PRO A 112 11.87 -6.61 -6.06
CA PRO A 112 11.05 -7.84 -5.95
C PRO A 112 9.56 -7.56 -6.16
N SER A 113 8.80 -8.56 -6.63
CA SER A 113 7.35 -8.43 -6.84
C SER A 113 6.58 -8.33 -5.53
N GLN A 114 7.12 -8.96 -4.48
CA GLN A 114 6.62 -8.88 -3.12
C GLN A 114 7.74 -9.07 -2.10
N PHE A 115 7.55 -8.55 -0.90
CA PHE A 115 8.32 -8.90 0.29
C PHE A 115 7.47 -9.70 1.26
N GLU A 116 8.06 -10.71 1.89
CA GLU A 116 7.46 -11.35 3.05
C GLU A 116 8.21 -10.89 4.30
N VAL A 117 7.51 -10.16 5.17
CA VAL A 117 8.10 -9.58 6.38
C VAL A 117 7.32 -10.00 7.61
N ARG A 118 8.05 -10.32 8.68
CA ARG A 118 7.46 -10.56 9.99
C ARG A 118 7.61 -9.31 10.84
N MET A 119 6.50 -8.75 11.28
CA MET A 119 6.50 -7.54 12.10
C MET A 119 6.93 -7.84 13.52
N THR A 120 7.78 -6.98 14.06
CA THR A 120 8.18 -6.98 15.47
C THR A 120 7.59 -5.76 16.17
N ALA A 121 7.99 -5.51 17.42
CA ALA A 121 7.63 -4.29 18.15
C ALA A 121 8.41 -3.03 17.70
N GLU A 122 8.84 -2.99 16.43
CA GLU A 122 9.66 -1.93 15.83
C GLU A 122 9.26 -1.69 14.36
N ASP A 123 9.64 -0.52 13.84
CA ASP A 123 9.41 -0.17 12.44
C ASP A 123 10.43 -0.83 11.52
N LEU A 124 9.96 -1.39 10.39
CA LEU A 124 10.83 -1.97 9.37
C LEU A 124 11.10 -0.97 8.26
N LYS A 125 12.33 -0.93 7.75
CA LYS A 125 12.78 -0.01 6.70
C LYS A 125 13.51 -0.76 5.60
N GLY A 126 13.57 -0.15 4.41
CA GLY A 126 14.36 -0.65 3.29
C GLY A 126 13.64 -1.67 2.41
N LEU A 127 12.30 -1.68 2.41
CA LEU A 127 11.52 -2.49 1.48
C LEU A 127 11.40 -1.77 0.14
N ASP A 128 12.54 -1.60 -0.52
CA ASP A 128 12.63 -0.84 -1.77
C ASP A 128 12.31 -1.74 -2.97
N MET A 129 11.46 -1.25 -3.86
CA MET A 129 11.05 -1.93 -5.09
C MET A 129 11.52 -1.14 -6.32
N VAL A 130 11.93 -1.88 -7.35
CA VAL A 130 12.26 -1.31 -8.66
C VAL A 130 11.14 -1.64 -9.64
N ALA A 131 10.42 -0.62 -10.12
CA ALA A 131 9.42 -0.76 -11.16
C ALA A 131 10.07 -0.85 -12.54
N ALA A 132 9.63 -1.82 -13.33
CA ALA A 132 9.86 -1.83 -14.76
C ALA A 132 8.87 -0.86 -15.43
N PRO A 133 9.31 -0.10 -16.45
CA PRO A 133 8.42 0.77 -17.20
C PRO A 133 7.31 -0.06 -17.87
N TYR A 134 6.10 0.50 -17.92
CA TYR A 134 5.07 0.02 -18.81
C TYR A 134 5.43 0.45 -20.23
N ASP A 135 6.01 -0.44 -21.03
CA ASP A 135 6.05 -0.23 -22.47
C ASP A 135 4.64 -0.46 -23.01
N LEU A 136 3.92 0.65 -23.24
CA LEU A 136 2.62 0.62 -23.92
C LEU A 136 2.74 0.23 -25.39
N SER A 137 3.96 0.07 -25.92
CA SER A 137 4.24 -0.38 -27.28
C SER A 137 4.93 -1.74 -27.25
N THR A 138 4.23 -2.76 -27.75
CA THR A 138 4.87 -4.00 -28.21
C THR A 138 5.12 -3.85 -29.70
N ASP A 139 6.39 -3.85 -30.12
CA ASP A 139 6.74 -3.88 -31.54
C ASP A 139 6.48 -5.29 -32.10
N LEU A 140 5.54 -5.37 -33.03
CA LEU A 140 5.22 -6.60 -33.77
C LEU A 140 5.90 -6.55 -35.13
N ALA A 141 6.92 -7.39 -35.33
CA ALA A 141 7.49 -7.65 -36.64
C ALA A 141 6.72 -8.80 -37.30
N VAL A 142 6.09 -8.53 -38.46
CA VAL A 142 5.41 -9.53 -39.29
C VAL A 142 6.07 -9.53 -40.66
N GLU A 143 6.48 -10.71 -41.12
CA GLU A 143 6.95 -10.91 -42.49
C GLU A 143 5.73 -11.19 -43.39
N VAL A 144 5.52 -10.36 -44.41
CA VAL A 144 4.42 -10.51 -45.36
C VAL A 144 4.96 -11.08 -46.65
N GLU A 145 4.75 -12.38 -46.88
CA GLU A 145 4.98 -13.00 -48.20
C GLU A 145 3.78 -12.70 -49.12
N HIS A 146 4.03 -11.88 -50.15
CA HIS A 146 3.05 -11.64 -51.21
C HIS A 146 3.07 -12.81 -52.20
N THR A 147 2.00 -13.62 -52.22
CA THR A 147 1.77 -14.59 -53.30
C THR A 147 0.52 -14.20 -54.07
N TYR A 148 0.68 -13.76 -55.32
CA TYR A 148 -0.44 -13.49 -56.21
C TYR A 148 -1.03 -14.82 -56.70
N PHE A 149 -2.18 -15.23 -56.17
CA PHE A 149 -3.04 -16.23 -56.82
C PHE A 149 -4.52 -15.92 -56.59
N VAL A 150 -5.29 -16.04 -57.68
CA VAL A 150 -6.72 -15.79 -57.79
C VAL A 150 -7.53 -16.81 -56.99
N ALA A 151 -8.65 -16.33 -56.41
CA ALA A 151 -9.79 -17.05 -55.81
C ALA A 151 -9.72 -17.54 -54.34
N MET A 152 -10.71 -17.06 -53.59
CA MET A 152 -11.35 -17.59 -52.38
C MET A 152 -10.56 -17.75 -51.06
N ASN A 153 -11.09 -17.01 -50.06
CA ASN A 153 -11.40 -17.41 -48.68
C ASN A 153 -10.34 -17.33 -47.57
N LYS A 154 -10.73 -16.51 -46.58
CA LYS A 154 -10.46 -16.55 -45.14
C LYS A 154 -8.99 -16.44 -44.70
N LEU A 155 -8.69 -15.28 -44.13
CA LEU A 155 -7.54 -15.07 -43.26
C LEU A 155 -7.76 -15.80 -41.93
N ALA A 156 -6.96 -16.83 -41.66
CA ALA A 156 -6.87 -17.46 -40.35
C ALA A 156 -5.61 -16.95 -39.65
N ILE A 157 -5.78 -16.17 -38.58
CA ILE A 157 -4.70 -15.74 -37.70
C ILE A 157 -4.64 -16.76 -36.57
N VAL A 158 -3.53 -17.50 -36.48
CA VAL A 158 -3.26 -18.41 -35.36
C VAL A 158 -2.37 -17.66 -34.38
N LEU A 159 -2.93 -17.31 -33.22
CA LEU A 159 -2.17 -16.81 -32.08
C LEU A 159 -1.84 -18.02 -31.19
N MET A 160 -0.56 -18.33 -31.04
CA MET A 160 -0.09 -19.25 -30.01
C MET A 160 0.22 -18.43 -28.75
N PHE A 161 -0.41 -18.80 -27.64
CA PHE A 161 -0.17 -18.25 -26.31
C PHE A 161 0.92 -19.06 -25.59
#